data_AF-A0AA52AMN0-F1
#
_entry.id   AF-A0AA52AMN0-F1
#
_cell.length_a   1.000
_cell.length_b   1.000
_cell.length_c   1.000
_cell.angle_alpha   90.00
_cell.angle_beta   90.00
_cell.angle_gamma   90.00
#
_symmetry.space_group_name_H-M   'P 1'
#
loop_
_entity.id
_entity.type
_entity.pdbx_description
1 polymer ?
#
loop_
_entity_poly.entity_id
_entity_poly.type
_entity_poly.pdbx_seq_one_letter_code
_entity_poly.pdbx_strand_id
1 'polypeptide(L)'
;MARLAADETDVSVCPGFMAEAVAEDRRRRQAIRSGSASHLGAMPPTAAHAMAYLALASAVLDAPNFESGARVLAPWARRLADLQRAAGVGDRLRKMRRPAVINEMMAAVAPRSSRVVGALAAVRPVGISPCHVPHLADAADYSELVAAYLPGTSPLWGRRFTALALARLAGASSWPRAAEVLGMDSGKAIRAATKVVRRISDADAFWESVTLVGERLQERGPVDYAARRAALADLCELPDGALTPVFRPLGMSVTPQRRRHAAAWIWQRFTNGDPHEAPAYRQEWGNATAQSIRVGWWRFQTRLPTPAATSLADWGTAHLSGKGIS
;
A
#
# COMPACT_ATOMS: atom_id res chain seq x y z
N MET A 1 -21.83 -1.51 13.83
CA MET A 1 -22.35 -0.31 14.52
C MET A 1 -22.48 0.88 13.55
N ALA A 2 -23.57 0.97 12.80
CA ALA A 2 -23.85 2.16 12.00
C ALA A 2 -24.42 3.26 12.92
N ARG A 3 -23.65 4.32 13.18
CA ARG A 3 -24.16 5.56 13.79
C ARG A 3 -24.31 6.56 12.66
N LEU A 4 -25.53 7.02 12.40
CA LEU A 4 -25.74 8.16 11.51
C LEU A 4 -25.12 9.39 12.17
N ALA A 5 -24.34 10.13 11.39
CA ALA A 5 -23.49 11.24 11.79
C ALA A 5 -24.25 12.58 11.85
N ALA A 6 -25.50 12.58 12.30
CA ALA A 6 -26.23 13.83 12.57
C ALA A 6 -26.01 14.20 14.03
N ASP A 7 -25.24 15.25 14.31
CA ASP A 7 -25.02 15.74 15.68
C ASP A 7 -26.17 16.65 16.13
N GLU A 8 -26.29 16.95 17.43
CA GLU A 8 -27.33 17.84 17.97
C GLU A 8 -27.35 19.22 17.28
N THR A 9 -26.20 19.64 16.75
CA THR A 9 -26.04 20.87 15.97
C THR A 9 -26.71 20.84 14.60
N ASP A 10 -26.92 19.67 13.98
CA ASP A 10 -27.60 19.56 12.67
C ASP A 10 -29.12 19.65 12.79
N VAL A 11 -29.65 19.27 13.95
CA VAL A 11 -31.09 19.30 14.21
C VAL A 11 -31.56 20.63 14.77
N SER A 12 -30.62 21.55 15.05
CA SER A 12 -30.93 22.96 15.36
C SER A 12 -31.55 23.73 14.18
N VAL A 13 -31.42 23.20 12.96
CA VAL A 13 -32.08 23.74 11.74
C VAL A 13 -33.53 23.26 11.63
N CYS A 14 -33.92 22.23 12.40
CA CYS A 14 -35.28 21.70 12.40
C CYS A 14 -36.08 22.27 13.59
N PRO A 15 -37.40 22.46 13.45
CA PRO A 15 -38.26 22.84 14.59
C PRO A 15 -38.08 21.88 15.78
N GLY A 16 -38.17 22.38 17.01
CA GLY A 16 -37.77 21.65 18.23
C GLY A 16 -38.32 20.22 18.39
N PHE A 17 -39.53 19.95 17.91
CA PHE A 17 -40.14 18.62 17.93
C PHE A 17 -39.45 17.60 17.01
N MET A 18 -38.80 18.05 15.93
CA MET A 18 -38.03 17.19 15.01
C MET A 18 -36.64 16.88 15.57
N ALA A 19 -36.05 17.81 16.34
CA ALA A 19 -34.79 17.61 17.06
C ALA A 19 -34.90 16.52 18.12
N GLU A 20 -35.97 16.55 18.90
CA GLU A 20 -36.25 15.53 19.91
C GLU A 20 -36.47 14.15 19.30
N ALA A 21 -37.21 14.06 18.18
CA ALA A 21 -37.42 12.80 17.47
C ALA A 21 -36.09 12.19 17.03
N VAL A 22 -35.24 12.93 16.31
CA VAL A 22 -33.94 12.44 15.84
C VAL A 22 -33.03 12.01 17.00
N ALA A 23 -33.04 12.74 18.12
CA ALA A 23 -32.30 12.39 19.33
C ALA A 23 -32.83 11.10 19.98
N GLU A 24 -34.14 10.87 19.97
CA GLU A 24 -34.78 9.67 20.51
C GLU A 24 -34.48 8.41 19.71
N ASP A 25 -34.54 8.44 18.37
CA ASP A 25 -34.13 7.29 17.55
C ASP A 25 -32.63 7.00 17.66
N ARG A 26 -31.79 8.03 17.83
CA ARG A 26 -30.38 7.83 18.15
C ARG A 26 -30.20 7.08 19.47
N ARG A 27 -30.91 7.48 20.54
CA ARG A 27 -30.90 6.76 21.84
C ARG A 27 -31.40 5.33 21.69
N ARG A 28 -32.49 5.11 20.94
CA ARG A 28 -33.06 3.80 20.66
C ARG A 28 -32.07 2.88 19.91
N ARG A 29 -31.39 3.40 18.89
CA ARG A 29 -30.37 2.66 18.12
C ARG A 29 -29.09 2.39 18.92
N GLN A 30 -28.75 3.24 19.88
CA GLN A 30 -27.64 2.99 20.80
C GLN A 30 -27.96 1.91 21.85
N ALA A 31 -29.23 1.77 22.24
CA ALA A 31 -29.70 0.75 23.18
C ALA A 31 -29.77 -0.66 22.57
N ILE A 32 -30.03 -0.79 21.27
CA ILE A 32 -30.05 -2.08 20.57
C ILE A 32 -28.60 -2.55 20.33
N ARG A 33 -28.05 -3.28 21.32
CA ARG A 33 -26.63 -3.69 21.37
C ARG A 33 -26.28 -4.99 20.64
N SER A 34 -27.19 -5.66 19.94
CA SER A 34 -26.92 -6.98 19.36
C SER A 34 -27.38 -7.15 17.90
N GLY A 35 -26.49 -7.74 17.10
CA GLY A 35 -26.86 -8.72 16.07
C GLY A 35 -27.52 -8.24 14.78
N SER A 36 -26.69 -8.04 13.76
CA SER A 36 -26.97 -8.28 12.34
C SER A 36 -28.00 -7.40 11.61
N ALA A 37 -27.75 -7.23 10.30
CA ALA A 37 -28.51 -6.47 9.32
C ALA A 37 -28.58 -4.94 9.52
N SER A 38 -27.83 -4.26 8.66
CA SER A 38 -28.09 -2.90 8.22
C SER A 38 -29.57 -2.71 7.87
N HIS A 39 -30.32 -1.97 8.68
CA HIS A 39 -31.61 -1.35 8.31
C HIS A 39 -31.40 -0.18 7.30
N LEU A 40 -30.47 -0.32 6.37
CA LEU A 40 -30.26 0.64 5.28
C LEU A 40 -31.36 0.36 4.24
N GLY A 41 -32.53 0.97 4.44
CA GLY A 41 -33.74 0.76 3.65
C GLY A 41 -35.03 0.55 4.46
N ALA A 42 -34.97 0.54 5.81
CA ALA A 42 -36.17 0.50 6.62
C ALA A 42 -36.88 1.86 6.62
N MET A 43 -38.22 1.84 6.53
CA MET A 43 -39.03 3.04 6.67
C MET A 43 -38.77 3.71 8.03
N PRO A 44 -38.85 5.06 8.12
CA PRO A 44 -38.66 5.77 9.37
C PRO A 44 -39.64 5.25 10.44
N PRO A 45 -39.21 5.03 11.69
CA PRO A 45 -40.03 4.38 12.71
C PRO A 45 -41.23 5.23 13.17
N THR A 46 -41.23 6.54 12.92
CA THR A 46 -42.37 7.44 13.17
C THR A 46 -42.47 8.51 12.08
N ALA A 47 -43.63 9.16 11.98
CA ALA A 47 -43.84 10.30 11.07
C ALA A 47 -42.87 11.46 11.38
N ALA A 48 -42.56 11.72 12.66
CA ALA A 48 -41.58 12.73 13.04
C ALA A 48 -40.16 12.41 12.52
N HIS A 49 -39.77 11.13 12.51
CA HIS A 49 -38.52 10.69 11.89
C HIS A 49 -38.52 10.85 10.37
N ALA A 50 -39.64 10.52 9.73
CA ALA A 50 -39.79 10.71 8.29
C ALA A 50 -39.65 12.19 7.93
N MET A 51 -40.33 13.08 8.68
CA MET A 51 -40.24 14.51 8.48
C MET A 51 -38.84 15.07 8.73
N ALA A 52 -38.14 14.60 9.78
CA ALA A 52 -36.78 15.03 10.03
C ALA A 52 -35.81 14.58 8.92
N TYR A 53 -35.91 13.35 8.43
CA TYR A 53 -35.10 12.90 7.29
C TYR A 53 -35.44 13.63 6.00
N LEU A 54 -36.71 13.93 5.76
CA LEU A 54 -37.15 14.72 4.61
C LEU A 54 -36.67 16.17 4.72
N ALA A 55 -36.71 16.80 5.88
CA ALA A 55 -36.22 18.16 6.11
C ALA A 55 -34.70 18.26 5.90
N LEU A 56 -33.95 17.24 6.31
CA LEU A 56 -32.51 17.19 6.04
C LEU A 56 -32.19 16.88 4.58
N ALA A 57 -33.04 16.09 3.90
CA ALA A 57 -32.89 15.78 2.48
C ALA A 57 -33.34 16.95 1.57
N SER A 58 -34.34 17.72 1.97
CA SER A 58 -34.90 18.82 1.17
C SER A 58 -33.85 19.89 0.92
N ALA A 59 -32.99 20.20 1.91
CA ALA A 59 -31.88 21.12 1.71
C ALA A 59 -30.91 20.72 0.57
N VAL A 60 -30.80 19.43 0.26
CA VAL A 60 -30.00 18.92 -0.86
C VAL A 60 -30.82 18.86 -2.15
N LEU A 61 -32.10 18.48 -2.07
CA LEU A 61 -33.01 18.36 -3.21
C LEU A 61 -33.43 19.72 -3.79
N ASP A 62 -33.57 20.72 -2.93
CA ASP A 62 -33.99 22.10 -3.26
C ASP A 62 -32.78 22.98 -3.65
N ALA A 63 -31.58 22.42 -3.67
CA ALA A 63 -30.39 23.16 -4.04
C ALA A 63 -30.46 23.58 -5.53
N PRO A 64 -30.22 24.86 -5.86
CA PRO A 64 -30.44 25.38 -7.21
C PRO A 64 -29.46 24.85 -8.26
N ASN A 65 -28.33 24.27 -7.82
CA ASN A 65 -27.30 23.73 -8.69
C ASN A 65 -26.40 22.73 -7.95
N PHE A 66 -25.52 22.08 -8.73
CA PHE A 66 -24.57 21.09 -8.25
C PHE A 66 -23.69 21.61 -7.09
N GLU A 67 -23.14 22.82 -7.24
CA GLU A 67 -22.21 23.40 -6.26
C GLU A 67 -22.89 23.71 -4.93
N SER A 68 -24.13 24.22 -4.97
CA SER A 68 -24.94 24.50 -3.79
C SER A 68 -25.31 23.21 -3.07
N GLY A 69 -25.73 22.17 -3.81
CA GLY A 69 -26.05 20.86 -3.23
C GLY A 69 -24.81 20.19 -2.61
N ALA A 70 -23.67 20.28 -3.29
CA ALA A 70 -22.39 19.80 -2.78
C ALA A 70 -21.99 20.53 -1.47
N ARG A 71 -22.16 21.86 -1.41
CA ARG A 71 -21.88 22.67 -0.21
C ARG A 71 -22.73 22.26 0.99
N VAL A 72 -24.01 21.95 0.78
CA VAL A 72 -24.91 21.42 1.82
C VAL A 72 -24.45 20.05 2.32
N LEU A 73 -23.92 19.19 1.43
CA LEU A 73 -23.40 17.87 1.78
C LEU A 73 -22.02 17.90 2.46
N ALA A 74 -21.24 18.98 2.31
CA ALA A 74 -19.85 19.07 2.78
C ALA A 74 -19.65 18.79 4.30
N PRO A 75 -20.47 19.31 5.23
CA PRO A 75 -20.34 19.00 6.66
C PRO A 75 -20.60 17.52 6.98
N TRP A 76 -21.47 16.88 6.21
CA TRP A 76 -21.82 15.47 6.38
C TRP A 76 -20.73 14.57 5.80
N ALA A 77 -20.17 14.94 4.65
CA ALA A 77 -19.05 14.25 4.03
C ALA A 77 -17.79 14.30 4.90
N ARG A 78 -17.50 15.45 5.53
CA ARG A 78 -16.41 15.61 6.51
C ARG A 78 -16.54 14.66 7.70
N ARG A 79 -17.71 14.67 8.34
CA ARG A 79 -17.99 13.80 9.50
C ARG A 79 -17.97 12.31 9.14
N LEU A 80 -18.51 11.95 7.98
CA LEU A 80 -18.42 10.57 7.50
C LEU A 80 -16.94 10.15 7.33
N ALA A 81 -16.10 11.03 6.77
CA ALA A 81 -14.66 10.76 6.65
C ALA A 81 -13.96 10.65 8.03
N ASP A 82 -14.31 11.49 9.00
CA ASP A 82 -13.76 11.43 10.36
C ASP A 82 -14.15 10.12 11.07
N LEU A 83 -15.41 9.70 10.94
CA LEU A 83 -15.89 8.41 11.47
C LEU A 83 -15.22 7.22 10.80
N GLN A 84 -15.00 7.27 9.48
CA GLN A 84 -14.26 6.24 8.76
C GLN A 84 -12.80 6.16 9.24
N ARG A 85 -12.15 7.32 9.46
CA ARG A 85 -10.79 7.39 10.02
C ARG A 85 -10.71 6.81 11.44
N ALA A 86 -11.63 7.19 12.32
CA ALA A 86 -11.67 6.72 13.70
C ALA A 86 -12.00 5.21 13.83
N ALA A 87 -12.90 4.69 13.00
CA ALA A 87 -13.33 3.30 13.07
C ALA A 87 -12.44 2.32 12.28
N GLY A 88 -11.58 2.81 11.38
CA GLY A 88 -10.76 1.97 10.49
C GLY A 88 -11.58 1.08 9.54
N VAL A 89 -12.86 1.40 9.31
CA VAL A 89 -13.78 0.66 8.44
C VAL A 89 -14.12 1.53 7.23
N GLY A 90 -14.06 0.95 6.03
CA GLY A 90 -14.37 1.65 4.77
C GLY A 90 -15.84 2.11 4.67
N ASP A 91 -16.19 2.77 3.56
CA ASP A 91 -17.52 3.36 3.36
C ASP A 91 -18.64 2.33 3.58
N ARG A 92 -19.35 2.48 4.71
CA ARG A 92 -20.46 1.60 5.11
C ARG A 92 -21.72 1.84 4.29
N LEU A 93 -21.77 2.97 3.58
CA LEU A 93 -22.84 3.33 2.64
C LEU A 93 -22.54 2.83 1.23
N ARG A 94 -21.41 2.13 0.99
CA ARG A 94 -21.04 1.59 -0.33
C ARG A 94 -22.08 0.64 -0.91
N LYS A 95 -22.84 -0.05 -0.06
CA LYS A 95 -23.90 -0.99 -0.49
C LYS A 95 -25.23 -0.31 -0.82
N MET A 96 -25.41 0.98 -0.49
CA MET A 96 -26.61 1.71 -0.85
C MET A 96 -26.51 2.18 -2.30
N ARG A 97 -27.54 1.90 -3.11
CA ARG A 97 -27.71 2.52 -4.42
C ARG A 97 -27.98 4.00 -4.20
N ARG A 98 -27.01 4.84 -4.58
CA ARG A 98 -27.11 6.30 -4.57
C ARG A 98 -27.25 6.79 -6.01
N PRO A 99 -28.10 7.79 -6.29
CA PRO A 99 -28.09 8.49 -7.56
C PRO A 99 -26.68 8.98 -7.91
N ALA A 100 -26.28 8.92 -9.18
CA ALA A 100 -24.94 9.29 -9.64
C ALA A 100 -24.55 10.71 -9.22
N VAL A 101 -25.47 11.67 -9.38
CA VAL A 101 -25.27 13.07 -8.99
C VAL A 101 -24.91 13.25 -7.51
N ILE A 102 -25.50 12.46 -6.61
CA ILE A 102 -25.17 12.52 -5.17
C ILE A 102 -23.77 11.94 -4.91
N ASN A 103 -23.35 10.91 -5.65
CA ASN A 103 -21.99 10.39 -5.55
C ASN A 103 -20.96 11.41 -6.04
N GLU A 104 -21.26 12.13 -7.12
CA GLU A 104 -20.41 13.19 -7.68
C GLU A 104 -20.30 14.38 -6.71
N MET A 105 -21.42 14.86 -6.17
CA MET A 105 -21.43 15.92 -5.17
C MET A 105 -20.63 15.52 -3.93
N MET A 106 -20.86 14.31 -3.40
CA MET A 106 -20.09 13.78 -2.27
C MET A 106 -18.62 13.63 -2.59
N ALA A 107 -18.24 13.23 -3.80
CA ALA A 107 -16.84 13.15 -4.21
C ALA A 107 -16.17 14.53 -4.28
N ALA A 108 -16.90 15.56 -4.69
CA ALA A 108 -16.41 16.93 -4.76
C ALA A 108 -16.11 17.55 -3.39
N VAL A 109 -16.82 17.11 -2.33
CA VAL A 109 -16.72 17.74 -0.98
C VAL A 109 -16.24 16.82 0.13
N ALA A 110 -16.21 15.51 -0.10
CA ALA A 110 -15.63 14.58 0.85
C ALA A 110 -14.13 14.89 0.97
N PRO A 111 -13.62 15.06 2.20
CA PRO A 111 -12.18 14.98 2.42
C PRO A 111 -11.70 13.67 1.84
N ARG A 112 -10.61 13.72 1.06
CA ARG A 112 -9.95 12.58 0.39
C ARG A 112 -10.01 11.33 1.28
N SER A 113 -11.05 10.51 1.07
CA SER A 113 -11.51 9.55 2.09
C SER A 113 -10.65 8.30 2.14
N SER A 114 -9.90 8.06 1.08
CA SER A 114 -8.83 7.07 1.10
C SER A 114 -7.49 7.77 1.16
N ARG A 115 -6.66 7.34 2.12
CA ARG A 115 -5.21 7.64 2.22
C ARG A 115 -4.40 7.29 0.97
N VAL A 116 -5.06 6.80 -0.09
CA VAL A 116 -4.46 6.23 -1.29
C VAL A 116 -5.06 6.88 -2.54
N VAL A 117 -6.35 6.69 -2.85
CA VAL A 117 -6.94 7.20 -4.10
C VAL A 117 -7.03 8.72 -4.11
N GLY A 118 -7.43 9.33 -2.99
CA GLY A 118 -7.54 10.78 -2.92
C GLY A 118 -6.18 11.48 -2.96
N ALA A 119 -5.18 10.89 -2.31
CA ALA A 119 -3.81 11.40 -2.33
C ALA A 119 -3.14 11.18 -3.70
N LEU A 120 -3.29 10.00 -4.31
CA LEU A 120 -2.80 9.72 -5.67
C LEU A 120 -3.34 10.69 -6.72
N ALA A 121 -4.60 11.12 -6.60
CA ALA A 121 -5.20 12.09 -7.52
C ALA A 121 -4.62 13.51 -7.35
N ALA A 122 -4.04 13.81 -6.19
CA ALA A 122 -3.42 15.10 -5.86
C ALA A 122 -1.94 15.18 -6.23
N VAL A 123 -1.31 14.01 -6.38
CA VAL A 123 0.13 13.89 -6.56
C VAL A 123 0.50 14.00 -8.03
N ARG A 124 1.58 14.73 -8.30
CA ARG A 124 2.13 14.88 -9.64
C ARG A 124 2.61 13.51 -10.16
N PRO A 125 2.29 13.13 -11.41
CA PRO A 125 2.86 11.92 -11.99
C PRO A 125 4.39 12.02 -12.04
N VAL A 126 5.06 11.01 -11.51
CA VAL A 126 6.51 10.86 -11.64
C VAL A 126 6.77 10.22 -13.00
N GLY A 127 7.72 10.75 -13.78
CA GLY A 127 8.07 10.26 -15.13
C GLY A 127 8.71 8.88 -15.18
N ILE A 128 8.49 8.03 -14.17
CA ILE A 128 9.03 6.68 -14.07
C ILE A 128 8.02 5.66 -14.58
N SER A 129 8.50 4.74 -15.42
CA SER A 129 7.74 3.54 -15.79
C SER A 129 7.76 2.52 -14.65
N PRO A 130 6.71 1.70 -14.48
CA PRO A 130 6.68 0.65 -13.46
C PRO A 130 7.83 -0.37 -13.58
N CYS A 131 8.42 -0.56 -14.77
CA CYS A 131 9.57 -1.44 -14.97
C CYS A 131 10.84 -0.92 -14.26
N HIS A 132 10.94 0.40 -14.03
CA HIS A 132 12.04 1.04 -13.34
C HIS A 132 11.89 1.06 -11.82
N VAL A 133 10.82 0.47 -11.28
CA VAL A 133 10.61 0.39 -9.84
C VAL A 133 11.32 -0.86 -9.28
N PRO A 134 12.24 -0.69 -8.29
CA PRO A 134 12.92 -1.81 -7.66
C PRO A 134 11.97 -2.66 -6.84
N HIS A 135 12.38 -3.89 -6.51
CA HIS A 135 11.55 -4.78 -5.71
C HIS A 135 11.43 -4.29 -4.25
N LEU A 136 12.44 -3.62 -3.69
CA LEU A 136 12.30 -2.82 -2.46
C LEU A 136 12.82 -1.40 -2.73
N ALA A 137 12.22 -0.38 -2.10
CA ALA A 137 12.79 0.96 -2.12
C ALA A 137 14.21 0.94 -1.52
N ASP A 138 15.08 1.87 -1.93
CA ASP A 138 16.41 1.97 -1.34
C ASP A 138 16.34 2.20 0.19
N ALA A 139 17.32 1.67 0.92
CA ALA A 139 17.33 1.77 2.37
C ALA A 139 17.52 3.21 2.87
N ALA A 140 18.42 3.96 2.23
CA ALA A 140 18.71 5.35 2.60
C ALA A 140 17.50 6.23 2.27
N ASP A 141 16.97 6.14 1.05
CA ASP A 141 15.78 6.91 0.64
C ASP A 141 14.57 6.64 1.54
N TYR A 142 14.34 5.38 1.89
CA TYR A 142 13.26 5.04 2.81
C TYR A 142 13.47 5.67 4.19
N SER A 143 14.69 5.53 4.75
CA SER A 143 14.97 6.04 6.10
C SER A 143 14.87 7.56 6.18
N GLU A 144 15.31 8.27 5.15
CA GLU A 144 15.36 9.72 5.09
C GLU A 144 14.00 10.33 4.77
N LEU A 145 13.29 9.80 3.77
CA LEU A 145 12.09 10.43 3.23
C LEU A 145 10.79 9.84 3.76
N VAL A 146 10.73 8.52 4.02
CA VAL A 146 9.44 7.83 4.19
C VAL A 146 9.21 7.32 5.61
N ALA A 147 10.27 6.91 6.32
CA ALA A 147 10.15 6.20 7.59
C ALA A 147 9.35 6.95 8.66
N ALA A 148 9.46 8.28 8.70
CA ALA A 148 8.74 9.14 9.65
C ALA A 148 7.20 9.03 9.50
N TYR A 149 6.71 8.73 8.30
CA TYR A 149 5.28 8.65 8.00
C TYR A 149 4.69 7.25 8.20
N LEU A 150 5.51 6.25 8.54
CA LEU A 150 5.09 4.86 8.76
C LEU A 150 5.45 4.34 10.16
N PRO A 151 5.03 5.03 11.24
CA PRO A 151 5.40 4.66 12.61
C PRO A 151 5.05 3.19 12.94
N GLY A 152 5.95 2.54 13.68
CA GLY A 152 5.78 1.13 14.09
C GLY A 152 5.88 0.10 12.96
N THR A 153 6.32 0.49 11.76
CA THR A 153 6.55 -0.42 10.63
C THR A 153 8.03 -0.78 10.55
N SER A 154 8.34 -2.08 10.44
CA SER A 154 9.74 -2.48 10.30
C SER A 154 10.31 -2.01 8.95
N PRO A 155 11.62 -1.71 8.86
CA PRO A 155 12.21 -1.17 7.63
C PRO A 155 11.95 -2.03 6.39
N LEU A 156 11.98 -3.36 6.51
CA LEU A 156 11.67 -4.27 5.39
C LEU A 156 10.25 -4.07 4.85
N TRP A 157 9.25 -4.04 5.74
CA TRP A 157 7.85 -3.85 5.34
C TRP A 157 7.58 -2.43 4.85
N GLY A 158 8.24 -1.43 5.43
CA GLY A 158 8.18 -0.04 4.99
C GLY A 158 8.72 0.11 3.57
N ARG A 159 9.96 -0.34 3.31
CA ARG A 159 10.58 -0.32 1.97
C ARG A 159 9.77 -1.06 0.92
N ARG A 160 9.18 -2.21 1.28
CA ARG A 160 8.27 -2.96 0.41
C ARG A 160 7.01 -2.16 0.08
N PHE A 161 6.41 -1.53 1.09
CA PHE A 161 5.23 -0.71 0.89
C PHE A 161 5.53 0.56 0.07
N THR A 162 6.69 1.18 0.27
CA THR A 162 7.18 2.29 -0.56
C THR A 162 7.35 1.87 -2.02
N ALA A 163 7.93 0.70 -2.30
CA ALA A 163 8.04 0.18 -3.66
C ALA A 163 6.66 -0.04 -4.30
N LEU A 164 5.70 -0.61 -3.55
CA LEU A 164 4.32 -0.74 -4.01
C LEU A 164 3.66 0.62 -4.30
N ALA A 165 3.91 1.62 -3.45
CA ALA A 165 3.39 2.97 -3.62
C ALA A 165 4.01 3.65 -4.85
N LEU A 166 5.32 3.50 -5.08
CA LEU A 166 5.99 3.95 -6.31
C LEU A 166 5.38 3.32 -7.56
N ALA A 167 5.13 2.00 -7.54
CA ALA A 167 4.48 1.32 -8.66
C ALA A 167 3.05 1.85 -8.92
N ARG A 168 2.33 2.29 -7.88
CA ARG A 168 1.02 2.96 -8.03
C ARG A 168 1.16 4.33 -8.69
N LEU A 169 2.15 5.14 -8.28
CA LEU A 169 2.45 6.43 -8.91
C LEU A 169 2.88 6.26 -10.37
N ALA A 170 3.63 5.21 -10.67
CA ALA A 170 4.06 4.85 -12.01
C ALA A 170 2.93 4.30 -12.91
N GLY A 171 1.70 4.15 -12.38
CA GLY A 171 0.51 3.80 -13.18
C GLY A 171 -0.13 2.44 -12.88
N ALA A 172 0.32 1.68 -11.88
CA ALA A 172 -0.37 0.44 -11.50
C ALA A 172 -1.77 0.76 -10.95
N SER A 173 -2.83 0.16 -11.51
CA SER A 173 -4.24 0.47 -11.19
C SER A 173 -4.73 -0.05 -9.83
N SER A 174 -3.99 -0.96 -9.19
CA SER A 174 -4.33 -1.51 -7.88
C SER A 174 -3.10 -2.03 -7.12
N TRP A 175 -3.23 -2.33 -5.82
CA TRP A 175 -2.15 -2.96 -5.04
C TRP A 175 -1.76 -4.35 -5.57
N PRO A 176 -2.69 -5.25 -5.95
CA PRO A 176 -2.32 -6.51 -6.59
C PRO A 176 -1.56 -6.30 -7.90
N ARG A 177 -1.99 -5.35 -8.74
CA ARG A 177 -1.27 -5.04 -9.99
C ARG A 177 0.12 -4.48 -9.73
N ALA A 178 0.27 -3.62 -8.72
CA ALA A 178 1.58 -3.14 -8.29
C ALA A 178 2.49 -4.29 -7.83
N ALA A 179 1.96 -5.24 -7.04
CA ALA A 179 2.71 -6.41 -6.60
C ALA A 179 3.17 -7.29 -7.76
N GLU A 180 2.29 -7.54 -8.73
CA GLU A 180 2.56 -8.33 -9.92
C GLU A 180 3.71 -7.72 -10.74
N VAL A 181 3.66 -6.41 -11.00
CA VAL A 181 4.70 -5.71 -11.75
C VAL A 181 6.06 -5.75 -11.04
N LEU A 182 6.06 -5.71 -9.71
CA LEU A 182 7.28 -5.83 -8.90
C LEU A 182 7.76 -7.28 -8.73
N GLY A 183 7.01 -8.27 -9.25
CA GLY A 183 7.31 -9.70 -9.07
C GLY A 183 7.25 -10.14 -7.61
N MET A 184 6.39 -9.52 -6.81
CA MET A 184 6.16 -9.87 -5.40
C MET A 184 5.09 -10.94 -5.26
N ASP A 185 5.19 -11.75 -4.21
CA ASP A 185 4.08 -12.61 -3.78
C ASP A 185 2.84 -11.77 -3.45
N SER A 186 1.73 -12.02 -4.15
CA SER A 186 0.50 -11.24 -4.04
C SER A 186 -0.08 -11.27 -2.61
N GLY A 187 0.02 -12.40 -1.92
CA GLY A 187 -0.43 -12.56 -0.54
C GLY A 187 0.37 -11.70 0.44
N LYS A 188 1.70 -11.66 0.33
CA LYS A 188 2.56 -10.77 1.13
C LYS A 188 2.34 -9.31 0.78
N ALA A 189 2.24 -8.95 -0.50
CA ALA A 189 2.06 -7.57 -0.92
C ALA A 189 0.71 -6.98 -0.50
N ILE A 190 -0.38 -7.75 -0.61
CA ILE A 190 -1.71 -7.35 -0.11
C ILE A 190 -1.69 -7.16 1.41
N ARG A 191 -0.99 -8.04 2.15
CA ARG A 191 -0.80 -7.88 3.60
C ARG A 191 0.01 -6.64 3.94
N ALA A 192 1.07 -6.34 3.17
CA ALA A 192 1.83 -5.09 3.30
C ALA A 192 0.89 -3.89 3.15
N ALA A 193 0.20 -3.80 2.00
CA ALA A 193 -0.67 -2.69 1.69
C ALA A 193 -1.79 -2.53 2.73
N THR A 194 -2.46 -3.61 3.12
CA THR A 194 -3.61 -3.52 4.04
C THR A 194 -3.19 -3.11 5.45
N LYS A 195 -2.07 -3.60 5.96
CA LYS A 195 -1.60 -3.30 7.33
C LYS A 195 -0.86 -1.97 7.39
N VAL A 196 0.01 -1.68 6.42
CA VAL A 196 0.89 -0.50 6.43
C VAL A 196 0.12 0.77 6.03
N VAL A 197 -0.85 0.71 5.10
CA VAL A 197 -1.72 1.87 4.79
C VAL A 197 -2.41 2.42 6.02
N ARG A 198 -2.78 1.54 6.97
CA ARG A 198 -3.42 1.94 8.25
C ARG A 198 -2.47 2.66 9.20
N ARG A 199 -1.16 2.59 8.97
CA ARG A 199 -0.13 3.23 9.80
C ARG A 199 0.38 4.55 9.24
N ILE A 200 -0.03 4.92 8.03
CA ILE A 200 0.26 6.24 7.45
C ILE A 200 -0.28 7.31 8.41
N SER A 201 0.62 8.09 9.01
CA SER A 201 0.30 9.17 9.95
C SER A 201 -0.24 10.39 9.22
N ASP A 202 0.41 10.76 8.13
CA ASP A 202 0.01 11.82 7.21
C ASP A 202 0.04 11.27 5.78
N ALA A 203 -1.12 11.30 5.10
CA ALA A 203 -1.25 10.73 3.78
C ALA A 203 -0.64 11.62 2.70
N ASP A 204 -0.87 12.93 2.77
CA ASP A 204 -0.40 13.84 1.72
C ASP A 204 1.14 13.91 1.77
N ALA A 205 1.71 14.11 2.97
CA ALA A 205 3.15 14.13 3.15
C ALA A 205 3.81 12.78 2.78
N PHE A 206 3.17 11.64 3.11
CA PHE A 206 3.67 10.33 2.69
C PHE A 206 3.79 10.22 1.16
N TRP A 207 2.75 10.61 0.41
CA TRP A 207 2.79 10.48 -1.05
C TRP A 207 3.72 11.50 -1.71
N GLU A 208 3.87 12.70 -1.15
CA GLU A 208 4.93 13.64 -1.54
C GLU A 208 6.32 13.02 -1.33
N SER A 209 6.58 12.40 -0.18
CA SER A 209 7.85 11.71 0.05
C SER A 209 8.07 10.54 -0.90
N VAL A 210 7.03 9.76 -1.22
CA VAL A 210 7.13 8.69 -2.23
C VAL A 210 7.42 9.28 -3.62
N THR A 211 6.89 10.45 -3.95
CA THR A 211 7.19 11.18 -5.19
C THR A 211 8.66 11.56 -5.24
N LEU A 212 9.22 12.12 -4.16
CA LEU A 212 10.65 12.44 -4.05
C LEU A 212 11.54 11.19 -4.18
N VAL A 213 11.13 10.05 -3.65
CA VAL A 213 11.84 8.78 -3.88
C VAL A 213 11.84 8.42 -5.37
N GLY A 214 10.72 8.62 -6.06
CA GLY A 214 10.59 8.40 -7.51
C GLY A 214 11.50 9.33 -8.32
N GLU A 215 11.60 10.60 -7.93
CA GLU A 215 12.50 11.58 -8.55
C GLU A 215 13.97 11.19 -8.34
N ARG A 216 14.38 10.80 -7.12
CA ARG A 216 15.74 10.29 -6.86
C ARG A 216 16.07 9.04 -7.68
N LEU A 217 15.10 8.14 -7.86
CA LEU A 217 15.28 6.98 -8.73
C LEU A 217 15.51 7.39 -10.18
N GLN A 218 14.79 8.42 -10.66
CA GLN A 218 14.97 8.96 -12.01
C GLN A 218 16.34 9.64 -12.16
N GLU A 219 16.79 10.42 -11.18
CA GLU A 219 18.10 11.09 -11.17
C GLU A 219 19.28 10.13 -11.21
N ARG A 220 19.16 8.96 -10.55
CA ARG A 220 20.17 7.89 -10.60
C ARG A 220 20.26 7.20 -11.96
N GLY A 221 19.31 7.47 -12.85
CA GLY A 221 19.23 6.87 -14.17
C GLY A 221 18.25 5.68 -14.23
N PRO A 222 17.61 5.48 -15.40
CA PRO A 222 16.64 4.40 -15.57
C PRO A 222 17.33 3.04 -15.53
N VAL A 223 16.94 2.21 -14.56
CA VAL A 223 17.34 0.80 -14.48
C VAL A 223 16.10 -0.05 -14.70
N ASP A 224 16.11 -0.93 -15.71
CA ASP A 224 15.00 -1.86 -15.93
C ASP A 224 15.07 -3.04 -14.93
N TYR A 225 14.53 -2.81 -13.74
CA TYR A 225 14.45 -3.83 -12.70
C TYR A 225 13.52 -4.98 -13.09
N ALA A 226 12.53 -4.76 -13.95
CA ALA A 226 11.67 -5.84 -14.43
C ALA A 226 12.45 -6.79 -15.35
N ALA A 227 13.22 -6.26 -16.29
CA ALA A 227 14.11 -7.04 -17.15
C ALA A 227 15.16 -7.80 -16.31
N ARG A 228 15.80 -7.13 -15.33
CA ARG A 228 16.76 -7.79 -14.42
C ARG A 228 16.11 -8.93 -13.62
N ARG A 229 14.87 -8.75 -13.12
CA ARG A 229 14.13 -9.82 -12.43
C ARG A 229 13.84 -11.00 -13.37
N ALA A 230 13.43 -10.73 -14.61
CA ALA A 230 13.16 -11.77 -15.60
C ALA A 230 14.45 -12.53 -15.97
N ALA A 231 15.55 -11.82 -16.19
CA ALA A 231 16.86 -12.40 -16.49
C ALA A 231 17.39 -13.30 -15.38
N LEU A 232 17.10 -12.96 -14.12
CA LEU A 232 17.56 -13.70 -12.96
C LEU A 232 16.50 -14.68 -12.43
N ALA A 233 15.37 -14.87 -13.14
CA ALA A 233 14.24 -15.68 -12.66
C ALA A 233 14.61 -17.14 -12.42
N ASP A 234 15.58 -17.66 -13.18
CA ASP A 234 16.06 -19.04 -13.12
C ASP A 234 17.40 -19.18 -12.37
N LEU A 235 17.92 -18.10 -11.79
CA LEU A 235 19.16 -18.12 -11.01
C LEU A 235 18.92 -18.74 -9.63
N CYS A 236 18.71 -20.06 -9.60
CA CYS A 236 18.52 -20.83 -8.37
C CYS A 236 19.86 -21.11 -7.66
N GLU A 237 20.93 -21.26 -8.42
CA GLU A 237 22.24 -21.62 -7.92
C GLU A 237 23.35 -21.18 -8.89
N LEU A 238 24.51 -20.76 -8.37
CA LEU A 238 25.66 -20.48 -9.23
C LEU A 238 26.36 -21.76 -9.70
N PRO A 239 26.89 -21.79 -10.93
CA PRO A 239 27.78 -22.85 -11.38
C PRO A 239 29.01 -22.98 -10.46
N ASP A 240 29.48 -24.20 -10.21
CA ASP A 240 30.65 -24.42 -9.36
C ASP A 240 31.90 -23.67 -9.85
N GLY A 241 32.15 -23.73 -11.16
CA GLY A 241 33.26 -23.04 -11.80
C GLY A 241 33.23 -21.51 -11.67
N ALA A 242 32.07 -20.92 -11.36
CA ALA A 242 31.96 -19.48 -11.12
C ALA A 242 32.46 -19.06 -9.72
N LEU A 243 32.29 -19.93 -8.71
CA LEU A 243 32.67 -19.62 -7.32
C LEU A 243 34.07 -20.13 -6.95
N THR A 244 34.48 -21.28 -7.48
CA THR A 244 35.77 -21.90 -7.16
C THR A 244 36.97 -20.94 -7.29
N PRO A 245 37.16 -20.17 -8.38
CA PRO A 245 38.29 -19.25 -8.50
C PRO A 245 38.25 -18.08 -7.51
N VAL A 246 37.07 -17.74 -6.98
CA VAL A 246 36.87 -16.62 -6.05
C VAL A 246 37.03 -17.06 -4.59
N PHE A 247 36.44 -18.20 -4.24
CA PHE A 247 36.34 -18.66 -2.85
C PHE A 247 37.54 -19.52 -2.41
N ARG A 248 38.13 -20.31 -3.32
CA ARG A 248 39.27 -21.18 -2.98
C ARG A 248 40.51 -20.40 -2.50
N PRO A 249 40.93 -19.29 -3.14
CA PRO A 249 42.08 -18.50 -2.66
C PRO A 249 41.85 -17.88 -1.27
N LEU A 250 40.59 -17.72 -0.87
CA LEU A 250 40.18 -17.19 0.44
C LEU A 250 40.03 -18.30 1.50
N GLY A 251 40.45 -19.54 1.21
CA GLY A 251 40.31 -20.68 2.11
C GLY A 251 38.85 -21.10 2.34
N MET A 252 37.94 -20.67 1.47
CA MET A 252 36.51 -20.95 1.60
C MET A 252 36.09 -22.13 0.72
N SER A 253 35.39 -23.11 1.30
CA SER A 253 34.80 -24.20 0.54
C SER A 253 33.58 -23.74 -0.26
N VAL A 254 33.50 -24.18 -1.51
CA VAL A 254 32.31 -24.02 -2.36
C VAL A 254 31.37 -25.19 -2.08
N THR A 255 30.28 -24.91 -1.39
CA THR A 255 29.22 -25.88 -1.08
C THR A 255 27.95 -25.53 -1.85
N PRO A 256 27.04 -26.48 -2.11
CA PRO A 256 25.76 -26.19 -2.78
C PRO A 256 24.97 -25.07 -2.08
N GLN A 257 24.94 -25.10 -0.74
CA GLN A 257 24.30 -24.04 0.07
C GLN A 257 24.90 -22.66 -0.21
N ARG A 258 26.23 -22.57 -0.33
CA ARG A 258 26.93 -21.31 -0.63
C ARG A 258 26.66 -20.83 -2.05
N ARG A 259 26.59 -21.74 -3.03
CA ARG A 259 26.21 -21.41 -4.42
C ARG A 259 24.80 -20.82 -4.50
N ARG A 260 23.85 -21.35 -3.71
CA ARG A 260 22.49 -20.80 -3.63
C ARG A 260 22.43 -19.46 -2.89
N HIS A 261 23.17 -19.30 -1.79
CA HIS A 261 23.26 -17.99 -1.12
C HIS A 261 23.93 -16.92 -2.00
N ALA A 262 24.95 -17.28 -2.79
CA ALA A 262 25.55 -16.39 -3.78
C ALA A 262 24.54 -16.00 -4.88
N ALA A 263 23.71 -16.94 -5.34
CA ALA A 263 22.64 -16.67 -6.29
C ALA A 263 21.62 -15.67 -5.71
N ALA A 264 21.19 -15.88 -4.46
CA ALA A 264 20.30 -14.95 -3.76
C ALA A 264 20.93 -13.56 -3.56
N TRP A 265 22.24 -13.50 -3.30
CA TRP A 265 22.98 -12.24 -3.18
C TRP A 265 23.03 -11.46 -4.49
N ILE A 266 23.33 -12.13 -5.60
CA ILE A 266 23.31 -11.52 -6.95
C ILE A 266 21.90 -11.01 -7.25
N TRP A 267 20.88 -11.84 -7.03
CA TRP A 267 19.49 -11.44 -7.24
C TRP A 267 19.13 -10.19 -6.41
N GLN A 268 19.46 -10.16 -5.11
CA GLN A 268 19.23 -9.01 -4.25
C GLN A 268 19.97 -7.77 -4.78
N ARG A 269 21.25 -7.90 -5.15
CA ARG A 269 22.10 -6.79 -5.59
C ARG A 269 21.54 -6.08 -6.82
N PHE A 270 21.06 -6.83 -7.81
CA PHE A 270 20.61 -6.28 -9.09
C PHE A 270 19.12 -5.90 -9.13
N THR A 271 18.29 -6.49 -8.27
CA THR A 271 16.84 -6.22 -8.22
C THR A 271 16.42 -5.32 -7.05
N ASN A 272 17.35 -5.07 -6.12
CA ASN A 272 17.11 -4.47 -4.81
C ASN A 272 15.98 -5.19 -4.03
N GLY A 273 15.83 -6.50 -4.22
CA GLY A 273 14.74 -7.28 -3.62
C GLY A 273 15.03 -7.86 -2.24
N ASP A 274 14.01 -8.48 -1.63
CA ASP A 274 14.20 -9.28 -0.42
C ASP A 274 14.91 -10.59 -0.80
N PRO A 275 16.12 -10.89 -0.28
CA PRO A 275 16.85 -12.09 -0.66
C PRO A 275 16.01 -13.35 -0.43
N HIS A 276 15.10 -13.38 0.55
CA HIS A 276 14.21 -14.52 0.82
C HIS A 276 13.12 -14.74 -0.24
N GLU A 277 12.98 -13.85 -1.22
CA GLU A 277 12.10 -13.98 -2.37
C GLU A 277 12.87 -14.30 -3.66
N ALA A 278 14.20 -14.42 -3.56
CA ALA A 278 15.05 -14.83 -4.67
C ALA A 278 14.70 -16.26 -5.14
N PRO A 279 14.85 -16.56 -6.44
CA PRO A 279 14.61 -17.89 -7.00
C PRO A 279 15.37 -19.02 -6.30
N ALA A 280 16.55 -18.73 -5.75
CA ALA A 280 17.38 -19.66 -4.98
C ALA A 280 16.69 -20.28 -3.75
N TYR A 281 15.63 -19.66 -3.22
CA TYR A 281 14.87 -20.18 -2.08
C TYR A 281 13.47 -20.67 -2.43
N ARG A 282 13.10 -20.72 -3.72
CA ARG A 282 11.82 -21.29 -4.16
C ARG A 282 11.84 -22.81 -4.19
N GLN A 283 13.00 -23.39 -4.49
CA GLN A 283 13.20 -24.84 -4.49
C GLN A 283 13.30 -25.37 -3.07
N GLU A 284 12.94 -26.63 -2.87
CA GLU A 284 13.12 -27.29 -1.58
C GLU A 284 14.61 -27.38 -1.22
N TRP A 285 14.92 -27.05 0.04
CA TRP A 285 16.26 -27.17 0.62
C TRP A 285 16.34 -28.43 1.49
N GLY A 286 15.74 -29.53 1.02
CA GLY A 286 15.59 -30.76 1.80
C GLY A 286 14.97 -30.47 3.17
N ASN A 287 15.65 -30.86 4.24
CA ASN A 287 15.19 -30.70 5.62
C ASN A 287 15.44 -29.30 6.23
N ALA A 288 15.87 -28.31 5.44
CA ALA A 288 16.16 -26.97 5.96
C ALA A 288 14.88 -26.19 6.28
N THR A 289 14.77 -25.72 7.52
CA THR A 289 13.68 -24.82 7.93
C THR A 289 13.90 -23.41 7.39
N ALA A 290 12.82 -22.63 7.26
CA ALA A 290 12.91 -21.21 6.86
C ALA A 290 13.84 -20.40 7.79
N GLN A 291 13.89 -20.75 9.08
CA GLN A 291 14.79 -20.10 10.03
C GLN A 291 16.26 -20.48 9.78
N SER A 292 16.54 -21.75 9.46
CA SER A 292 17.89 -22.19 9.08
C SER A 292 18.40 -21.45 7.83
N ILE A 293 17.55 -21.31 6.81
CA ILE A 293 17.87 -20.55 5.59
C ILE A 293 18.16 -19.08 5.90
N ARG A 294 17.36 -18.45 6.77
CA ARG A 294 17.59 -17.06 7.23
C ARG A 294 18.93 -16.89 7.93
N VAL A 295 19.27 -17.78 8.86
CA VAL A 295 20.54 -17.74 9.57
C VAL A 295 21.71 -18.00 8.63
N GLY A 296 21.58 -18.97 7.71
CA GLY A 296 22.58 -19.27 6.68
C GLY A 296 22.84 -18.07 5.76
N TRP A 297 21.76 -17.43 5.29
CA TRP A 297 21.83 -16.21 4.51
C TRP A 297 22.55 -15.08 5.27
N TRP A 298 22.14 -14.80 6.51
CA TRP A 298 22.77 -13.76 7.33
C TRP A 298 24.26 -14.03 7.52
N ARG A 299 24.66 -15.28 7.80
CA ARG A 299 26.08 -15.68 7.92
C ARG A 299 26.83 -15.50 6.60
N PHE A 300 26.22 -15.85 5.47
CA PHE A 300 26.82 -15.67 4.15
C PHE A 300 27.07 -14.18 3.89
N GLN A 301 26.05 -13.33 4.05
CA GLN A 301 26.15 -11.89 3.78
C GLN A 301 27.15 -11.19 4.70
N THR A 302 27.14 -11.49 6.00
CA THR A 302 28.03 -10.84 6.99
C THR A 302 29.48 -11.28 6.88
N ARG A 303 29.74 -12.47 6.34
CA ARG A 303 31.08 -13.05 6.20
C ARG A 303 31.58 -13.04 4.76
N LEU A 304 30.88 -12.38 3.84
CA LEU A 304 31.30 -12.29 2.44
C LEU A 304 32.45 -11.28 2.32
N PRO A 305 33.68 -11.71 1.99
CA PRO A 305 34.81 -10.79 1.87
C PRO A 305 34.61 -9.86 0.68
N THR A 306 35.11 -8.62 0.77
CA THR A 306 34.99 -7.61 -0.30
C THR A 306 35.43 -8.12 -1.67
N PRO A 307 36.58 -8.81 -1.83
CA PRO A 307 36.99 -9.35 -3.13
C PRO A 307 35.98 -10.35 -3.72
N ALA A 308 35.34 -11.16 -2.88
CA ALA A 308 34.32 -12.10 -3.31
C ALA A 308 33.01 -11.39 -3.69
N ALA A 309 32.62 -10.35 -2.94
CA ALA A 309 31.48 -9.52 -3.29
C ALA A 309 31.66 -8.81 -4.64
N THR A 310 32.85 -8.25 -4.90
CA THR A 310 33.20 -7.65 -6.20
C THR A 310 33.11 -8.69 -7.31
N SER A 311 33.73 -9.87 -7.13
CA SER A 311 33.70 -10.93 -8.15
C SER A 311 32.27 -11.42 -8.45
N LEU A 312 31.41 -11.52 -7.43
CA LEU A 312 30.00 -11.86 -7.61
C LEU A 312 29.23 -10.77 -8.36
N ALA A 313 29.53 -9.50 -8.09
CA ALA A 313 28.95 -8.37 -8.81
C ALA A 313 29.40 -8.35 -10.28
N ASP A 314 30.67 -8.62 -10.55
CA ASP A 314 31.21 -8.69 -11.92
C ASP A 314 30.58 -9.85 -12.68
N TRP A 315 30.48 -11.03 -12.05
CA TRP A 315 29.79 -12.19 -12.63
C TRP A 315 28.32 -11.87 -12.94
N GLY A 316 27.62 -11.24 -12.00
CA GLY A 316 26.21 -10.88 -12.20
C GLY A 316 26.02 -9.85 -13.32
N THR A 317 26.93 -8.88 -13.42
CA THR A 317 26.95 -7.90 -14.51
C THR A 317 27.17 -8.59 -15.85
N ALA A 318 28.17 -9.47 -15.95
CA ALA A 318 28.43 -10.24 -17.16
C ALA A 318 27.24 -11.14 -17.55
N HIS A 319 26.58 -11.75 -16.57
CA HIS A 319 25.40 -12.59 -16.79
C HIS A 319 24.20 -11.79 -17.33
N LEU A 320 23.97 -10.57 -16.82
CA LEU A 320 22.93 -9.67 -17.34
C LEU A 320 23.27 -9.14 -18.73
N SER A 321 24.52 -8.72 -18.95
CA SER A 321 24.99 -8.26 -20.27
C SER A 321 24.87 -9.36 -21.33
N GLY A 322 25.18 -10.61 -20.98
CA GLY A 322 24.98 -11.78 -21.86
C GLY A 322 23.52 -12.04 -22.24
N LYS A 323 22.56 -11.46 -21.50
CA LYS A 323 21.11 -11.48 -21.78
C LYS A 323 20.61 -10.16 -22.41
N GLY A 324 21.52 -9.25 -22.77
CA GLY A 324 21.19 -7.95 -23.38
C GLY A 324 20.63 -6.93 -22.39
N ILE A 325 20.90 -7.08 -21.09
CA ILE A 325 20.36 -6.23 -20.02
C ILE A 325 21.49 -5.49 -19.32
N SER A 326 21.34 -4.17 -19.19
CA SER A 326 22.26 -3.29 -18.46
C SER A 326 21.93 -3.14 -16.98
#